data_AF-K9SJR6-F1
#
_entry.id   AF-K9SJR6-F1
#
_cell.length_a   1.000
_cell.length_b   1.000
_cell.length_c   1.000
_cell.angle_alpha   90.00
_cell.angle_beta   90.00
_cell.angle_gamma   90.00
#
_symmetry.space_group_name_H-M   'P 1'
#
loop_
_entity.id
_entity.type
_entity.pdbx_description
1 polymer ?
#
loop_
_entity_poly.entity_id
_entity_poly.type
_entity_poly.pdbx_seq_one_letter_code
_entity_poly.pdbx_strand_id
1 'polypeptide(L)'
;MNSRPKERVTAINGSGDLVNRAEYFMNLHRELDRLEEMLLESGPRIMGRTMIDEEQVCRQIDQVRLAIPESIAKAEEILQLKQEIMEDADAYAEEVMVAAETQARKLVDDSVILRQAEAEASQLRLLTQQESEEMRAQTLNEINQMRRQAQKEWESLRQRVTGEVDEMQRGADDYSDRILGNLETQLIDMLKIVQNGRKELH
;
A
#
# COMPACT_ATOMS: atom_id res chain seq x y z
N MET A 1 -6.12 -31.26 -30.38
CA MET A 1 -7.18 -30.32 -30.83
C MET A 1 -6.59 -28.92 -30.71
N ASN A 2 -5.67 -28.46 -31.55
CA ASN A 2 -5.77 -28.13 -32.97
C ASN A 2 -6.98 -27.26 -33.31
N SER A 3 -6.79 -25.93 -33.33
CA SER A 3 -7.48 -24.97 -34.20
C SER A 3 -6.78 -23.61 -34.07
N ARG A 4 -5.73 -23.39 -34.87
CA ARG A 4 -5.30 -22.04 -35.25
C ARG A 4 -6.40 -21.46 -36.16
N PRO A 5 -6.92 -20.23 -35.95
CA PRO A 5 -7.55 -19.52 -37.03
C PRO A 5 -6.46 -18.99 -37.94
N LYS A 6 -6.51 -19.45 -39.19
CA LYS A 6 -5.69 -18.98 -40.30
C LYS A 6 -6.04 -17.54 -40.65
N GLU A 7 -5.02 -16.79 -41.02
CA GLU A 7 -5.00 -15.84 -42.14
C GLU A 7 -6.33 -15.13 -42.44
N ARG A 8 -6.47 -13.91 -41.92
CA ARG A 8 -7.20 -12.88 -42.66
C ARG A 8 -6.62 -11.49 -42.39
N VAL A 9 -5.32 -11.35 -42.66
CA VAL A 9 -4.80 -10.05 -43.10
C VAL A 9 -5.18 -9.95 -44.58
N THR A 10 -6.43 -9.62 -44.85
CA THR A 10 -6.81 -9.09 -46.16
C THR A 10 -6.02 -7.81 -46.31
N ALA A 11 -5.06 -7.84 -47.24
CA ALA A 11 -4.26 -6.72 -47.65
C ALA A 11 -5.17 -5.49 -47.76
N ILE A 12 -4.86 -4.48 -46.95
CA ILE A 12 -5.50 -3.19 -46.97
C ILE A 12 -5.16 -2.60 -48.35
N ASN A 13 -6.08 -2.70 -49.31
CA ASN A 13 -6.01 -2.00 -50.59
C ASN A 13 -6.27 -0.50 -50.38
N GLY A 14 -5.57 0.13 -49.43
CA GLY A 14 -5.74 1.53 -49.04
C GLY A 14 -5.37 2.52 -50.16
N SER A 15 -4.74 2.06 -51.23
CA SER A 15 -4.43 2.88 -52.40
C SER A 15 -5.60 2.99 -53.39
N GLY A 16 -6.50 2.00 -53.46
CA GLY A 16 -7.63 2.00 -54.41
C GLY A 16 -8.79 2.89 -53.94
N ASP A 17 -9.09 2.87 -52.63
CA ASP A 17 -10.24 3.58 -52.08
C ASP A 17 -10.01 5.10 -51.93
N LEU A 18 -8.75 5.53 -51.73
CA LEU A 18 -8.40 6.96 -51.74
C LEU A 18 -8.47 7.56 -53.15
N VAL A 19 -8.10 6.78 -54.17
CA VAL A 19 -8.19 7.17 -55.59
C VAL A 19 -9.66 7.28 -56.00
N ASN A 20 -10.48 6.30 -55.65
CA ASN A 20 -11.93 6.33 -55.89
C ASN A 20 -12.60 7.52 -55.18
N ARG A 21 -12.27 7.78 -53.91
CA ARG A 21 -12.83 8.91 -53.15
C ARG A 21 -12.52 10.27 -53.78
N ALA A 22 -11.30 10.42 -54.31
CA ALA A 22 -10.94 11.59 -55.09
C ALA A 22 -11.74 11.63 -56.40
N GLU A 23 -11.90 10.50 -57.09
CA GLU A 23 -12.61 10.42 -58.37
C GLU A 23 -14.08 10.87 -58.28
N TYR A 24 -14.83 10.44 -57.24
CA TYR A 24 -16.25 10.79 -57.07
C TYR A 24 -16.48 12.22 -56.58
N PHE A 25 -15.68 12.69 -55.60
CA PHE A 25 -15.71 14.09 -55.18
C PHE A 25 -15.35 15.00 -56.36
N MET A 26 -14.37 14.59 -57.16
CA MET A 26 -14.02 15.26 -58.41
C MET A 26 -15.13 15.14 -59.47
N ASN A 27 -15.96 14.10 -59.49
CA ASN A 27 -17.08 13.98 -60.43
C ASN A 27 -18.21 14.95 -60.08
N LEU A 28 -18.66 14.98 -58.82
CA LEU A 28 -19.69 15.94 -58.39
C LEU A 28 -19.21 17.38 -58.52
N HIS A 29 -17.96 17.66 -58.13
CA HIS A 29 -17.34 18.97 -58.35
C HIS A 29 -17.24 19.31 -59.84
N ARG A 30 -16.79 18.38 -60.71
CA ARG A 30 -16.77 18.62 -62.16
C ARG A 30 -18.13 18.92 -62.74
N GLU A 31 -19.20 18.25 -62.30
CA GLU A 31 -20.55 18.54 -62.78
C GLU A 31 -21.11 19.88 -62.26
N LEU A 32 -20.71 20.29 -61.06
CA LEU A 32 -21.03 21.62 -60.52
C LEU A 32 -20.20 22.73 -61.18
N ASP A 33 -18.91 22.50 -61.41
CA ASP A 33 -18.00 23.43 -62.10
C ASP A 33 -18.45 23.62 -63.55
N ARG A 34 -18.91 22.56 -64.24
CA ARG A 34 -19.52 22.67 -65.57
C ARG A 34 -20.81 23.47 -65.57
N LEU A 35 -21.64 23.30 -64.53
CA LEU A 35 -22.86 24.09 -64.37
C LEU A 35 -22.52 25.56 -64.10
N GLU A 36 -21.52 25.82 -63.27
CA GLU A 36 -21.00 27.17 -63.00
C GLU A 36 -20.41 27.80 -64.26
N GLU A 37 -19.62 27.06 -65.03
CA GLU A 37 -19.03 27.50 -66.31
C GLU A 37 -20.12 27.82 -67.34
N MET A 38 -21.15 26.98 -67.48
CA MET A 38 -22.30 27.26 -68.34
C MET A 38 -23.08 28.51 -67.90
N LEU A 39 -23.17 28.77 -66.59
CA LEU A 39 -23.79 29.98 -66.05
C LEU A 39 -22.89 31.21 -66.24
N LEU A 40 -21.57 31.09 -66.16
CA LEU A 40 -20.60 32.18 -66.32
C LEU A 40 -20.34 32.52 -67.80
N GLU A 41 -20.31 31.53 -68.70
CA GLU A 41 -20.09 31.69 -70.15
C GLU A 41 -21.31 32.19 -70.92
N SER A 42 -22.49 32.24 -70.28
CA SER A 42 -23.54 33.23 -70.53
C SER A 42 -23.65 33.73 -71.99
N GLY A 43 -24.49 33.09 -72.81
CA GLY A 43 -24.90 33.60 -74.13
C GLY A 43 -25.36 35.08 -74.08
N PRO A 44 -25.49 35.75 -75.24
CA PRO A 44 -25.53 37.21 -75.34
C PRO A 44 -26.43 37.89 -74.31
N ARG A 45 -25.86 38.82 -73.52
CA ARG A 45 -26.61 39.56 -72.50
C ARG A 45 -27.59 40.53 -73.15
N ILE A 46 -28.87 40.37 -72.88
CA ILE A 46 -29.93 41.27 -73.37
C ILE A 46 -30.55 41.96 -72.16
N MET A 47 -30.51 43.30 -72.14
CA MET A 47 -31.08 44.15 -71.08
C MET A 47 -30.68 43.76 -69.65
N GLY A 48 -29.39 43.45 -69.43
CA GLY A 48 -28.86 43.11 -68.10
C GLY A 48 -29.24 41.71 -67.60
N ARG A 49 -29.88 40.88 -68.43
CA ARG A 49 -30.21 39.48 -68.13
C ARG A 49 -29.39 38.55 -69.02
N THR A 50 -28.87 37.48 -68.42
CA THR A 50 -28.17 36.42 -69.14
C THR A 50 -29.18 35.51 -69.83
N MET A 51 -29.00 35.28 -71.13
CA MET A 51 -29.78 34.28 -71.85
C MET A 51 -29.08 32.93 -71.73
N ILE A 52 -29.76 31.97 -71.11
CA ILE A 52 -29.23 30.64 -70.81
C ILE A 52 -30.08 29.63 -71.57
N ASP A 53 -29.43 28.63 -72.17
CA ASP A 53 -30.12 27.49 -72.74
C ASP A 53 -30.72 26.63 -71.61
N GLU A 54 -32.03 26.77 -71.45
CA GLU A 54 -32.81 26.07 -70.42
C GLU A 54 -32.65 24.55 -70.52
N GLU A 55 -32.56 24.00 -71.74
CA GLU A 55 -32.46 22.55 -71.97
C GLU A 55 -31.07 22.03 -71.62
N GLN A 56 -30.02 22.82 -71.86
CA GLN A 56 -28.66 22.45 -71.48
C GLN A 56 -28.47 22.51 -69.95
N VAL A 57 -28.94 23.57 -69.29
CA VAL A 57 -28.82 23.71 -67.83
C VAL A 57 -29.70 22.71 -67.09
N CYS A 58 -30.92 22.43 -67.55
CA CYS A 58 -31.75 21.38 -66.94
C CYS A 58 -31.08 20.00 -67.00
N ARG A 59 -30.48 19.64 -68.14
CA ARG A 59 -29.72 18.38 -68.27
C ARG A 59 -28.54 18.31 -67.30
N GLN A 60 -27.81 19.42 -67.12
CA GLN A 60 -26.69 19.47 -66.19
C GLN A 60 -27.16 19.36 -64.73
N ILE A 61 -28.25 20.03 -64.36
CA ILE A 61 -28.89 19.90 -63.04
C ILE A 61 -29.33 18.46 -62.79
N ASP A 62 -29.89 17.78 -63.80
CA ASP A 62 -30.32 16.39 -63.67
C ASP A 62 -29.13 15.45 -63.48
N GLN A 63 -28.00 15.69 -64.15
CA GLN A 63 -26.77 14.93 -63.93
C GLN A 63 -26.21 15.12 -62.51
N VAL A 64 -26.19 16.35 -62.00
CA VAL A 64 -25.82 16.65 -60.60
C VAL A 64 -26.78 15.94 -59.63
N ARG A 65 -28.09 15.96 -59.90
CA ARG A 65 -29.11 15.28 -59.08
C ARG A 65 -28.95 13.77 -59.05
N LEU A 66 -28.45 13.16 -60.13
CA LEU A 66 -28.18 11.73 -60.19
C LEU A 66 -26.87 11.36 -59.47
N ALA A 67 -25.86 12.24 -59.48
CA ALA A 67 -24.55 11.99 -58.87
C ALA A 67 -24.52 12.21 -57.34
N ILE A 68 -25.39 13.08 -56.79
CA ILE A 68 -25.43 13.38 -55.35
C ILE A 68 -25.81 12.16 -54.48
N PRO A 69 -26.89 11.41 -54.77
CA PRO A 69 -27.30 10.26 -53.95
C PRO A 69 -26.23 9.18 -53.84
N GLU A 70 -25.53 8.88 -54.94
CA GLU A 70 -24.44 7.90 -54.96
C GLU A 70 -23.25 8.35 -54.10
N SER A 71 -22.90 9.64 -54.18
CA SER A 71 -21.84 10.24 -53.37
C SER A 71 -22.17 10.20 -51.86
N ILE A 72 -23.42 10.44 -51.49
CA ILE A 72 -23.89 10.36 -50.09
C ILE A 72 -23.89 8.90 -49.60
N ALA A 73 -24.44 7.96 -50.36
CA ALA A 73 -24.49 6.55 -49.99
C ALA A 73 -23.08 5.97 -49.73
N LYS A 74 -22.10 6.33 -50.56
CA LYS A 74 -20.71 5.91 -50.36
C LYS A 74 -20.07 6.60 -49.15
N ALA A 75 -20.38 7.87 -48.88
CA ALA A 75 -19.90 8.56 -47.69
C ALA A 75 -20.44 7.90 -46.41
N GLU A 76 -21.71 7.48 -46.40
CA GLU A 76 -22.30 6.70 -45.30
C GLU A 76 -21.60 5.35 -45.12
N GLU A 77 -21.32 4.61 -46.20
CA GLU A 77 -20.57 3.35 -46.15
C GLU A 77 -19.16 3.54 -45.55
N ILE A 78 -18.45 4.61 -45.93
CA ILE A 78 -17.13 4.92 -45.37
C ILE A 78 -17.23 5.27 -43.89
N LEU A 79 -18.27 6.01 -43.47
CA LEU A 79 -18.49 6.33 -42.07
C LEU A 79 -18.79 5.07 -41.25
N GLN A 80 -19.57 4.15 -41.80
CA GLN A 80 -19.86 2.87 -41.16
C GLN A 80 -18.59 2.01 -41.04
N LEU A 81 -17.81 1.89 -42.11
CA LEU A 81 -16.54 1.15 -42.09
C LEU A 81 -15.53 1.76 -41.11
N LYS A 82 -15.46 3.10 -41.05
CA LYS A 82 -14.61 3.79 -40.06
C LYS A 82 -15.04 3.45 -38.64
N GLN A 83 -16.34 3.43 -38.38
CA GLN A 83 -16.87 3.10 -37.06
C GLN A 83 -16.52 1.66 -36.66
N GLU A 84 -16.66 0.71 -37.58
CA GLU A 84 -16.27 -0.70 -37.37
C GLU A 84 -14.77 -0.83 -37.06
N ILE A 85 -13.90 -0.14 -37.82
CA ILE A 85 -12.45 -0.15 -37.58
C ILE A 85 -12.11 0.43 -36.20
N MET A 86 -12.81 1.48 -35.77
CA MET A 86 -12.60 2.08 -34.45
C MET A 86 -13.01 1.12 -33.34
N GLU A 87 -14.17 0.46 -33.48
CA GLU A 87 -14.65 -0.53 -32.51
C GLU A 87 -13.70 -1.73 -32.40
N ASP A 88 -13.22 -2.24 -33.54
CA ASP A 88 -12.21 -3.30 -33.57
C ASP A 88 -10.89 -2.88 -32.92
N ALA A 89 -10.44 -1.65 -33.20
CA ALA A 89 -9.21 -1.11 -32.62
C ALA A 89 -9.33 -0.91 -31.10
N ASP A 90 -10.47 -0.42 -30.63
CA ASP A 90 -10.75 -0.23 -29.21
C ASP A 90 -10.80 -1.59 -28.48
N ALA A 91 -11.49 -2.58 -29.06
CA ALA A 91 -11.54 -3.93 -28.53
C ALA A 91 -10.14 -4.58 -28.45
N TYR A 92 -9.35 -4.43 -29.51
CA TYR A 92 -7.98 -4.94 -29.54
C TYR A 92 -7.07 -4.22 -28.52
N ALA A 93 -7.22 -2.90 -28.36
CA ALA A 93 -6.47 -2.14 -27.37
C ALA A 93 -6.81 -2.60 -25.94
N GLU A 94 -8.09 -2.83 -25.65
CA GLU A 94 -8.53 -3.35 -24.36
C GLU A 94 -7.97 -4.76 -24.10
N GLU A 95 -7.98 -5.65 -25.10
CA GLU A 95 -7.39 -6.99 -24.99
C GLU A 95 -5.89 -6.91 -24.66
N VAL A 96 -5.14 -6.06 -25.38
CA VAL A 96 -3.70 -5.87 -25.15
C VAL A 96 -3.43 -5.32 -23.74
N MET A 97 -4.24 -4.37 -23.26
CA MET A 97 -4.12 -3.81 -21.93
C MET A 97 -4.34 -4.88 -20.85
N VAL A 98 -5.42 -5.67 -20.96
CA VAL A 98 -5.71 -6.75 -20.02
C VAL A 98 -4.61 -7.82 -20.02
N ALA A 99 -4.10 -8.17 -21.21
CA ALA A 99 -3.00 -9.12 -21.34
C ALA A 99 -1.71 -8.59 -20.69
N ALA A 100 -1.38 -7.32 -20.93
CA ALA A 100 -0.21 -6.67 -20.36
C ALA A 100 -0.29 -6.58 -18.82
N GLU A 101 -1.44 -6.19 -18.27
CA GLU A 101 -1.66 -6.16 -16.82
C GLU A 101 -1.55 -7.55 -16.20
N THR A 102 -2.15 -8.56 -16.84
CA THR A 102 -2.08 -9.95 -16.36
C THR A 102 -0.63 -10.45 -16.35
N GLN A 103 0.15 -10.13 -17.39
CA GLN A 103 1.55 -10.52 -17.47
C GLN A 103 2.42 -9.75 -16.49
N ALA A 104 2.16 -8.46 -16.27
CA ALA A 104 2.84 -7.66 -15.26
C ALA A 104 2.61 -8.21 -13.85
N ARG A 105 1.37 -8.57 -13.50
CA ARG A 105 1.06 -9.22 -12.21
C ARG A 105 1.82 -10.53 -12.05
N LYS A 106 1.81 -11.39 -13.07
CA LYS A 106 2.59 -12.65 -13.05
C LYS A 106 4.08 -12.41 -12.86
N LEU A 107 4.67 -11.42 -13.53
CA LEU A 107 6.09 -11.08 -13.39
C LEU A 107 6.44 -10.53 -12.01
N VAL A 108 5.51 -9.81 -11.35
CA VAL A 108 5.68 -9.36 -9.98
C VAL A 108 5.61 -10.53 -9.00
N ASP A 109 4.64 -11.42 -9.18
CA ASP A 109 4.48 -12.62 -8.34
C ASP A 109 5.62 -13.63 -8.52
N ASP A 110 6.12 -13.77 -9.75
CA ASP A 110 7.30 -14.57 -10.09
C ASP A 110 8.62 -13.82 -9.90
N SER A 111 8.56 -12.56 -9.44
CA SER A 111 9.77 -11.78 -9.21
C SER A 111 10.58 -12.49 -8.14
N VAL A 112 11.77 -12.96 -8.54
CA VAL A 112 12.77 -13.54 -7.66
C VAL A 112 13.04 -12.63 -6.47
N ILE A 113 12.92 -11.31 -6.66
CA ILE A 113 13.09 -10.30 -5.62
C ILE A 113 12.03 -10.45 -4.52
N LEU A 114 10.76 -10.72 -4.86
CA LEU A 114 9.70 -10.88 -3.86
C LEU A 114 9.93 -12.15 -3.04
N ARG A 115 10.22 -13.29 -3.69
CA ARG A 115 10.54 -14.54 -2.99
C ARG A 115 11.79 -14.43 -2.12
N GLN A 116 12.80 -13.73 -2.62
CA GLN A 116 14.02 -13.46 -1.85
C GLN A 116 13.72 -12.58 -0.63
N ALA A 117 12.96 -11.50 -0.82
CA ALA A 117 12.56 -10.62 0.28
C ALA A 117 11.71 -11.36 1.33
N GLU A 118 10.80 -12.25 0.91
CA GLU A 118 10.02 -13.11 1.82
C GLU A 118 10.93 -14.08 2.58
N ALA A 119 11.88 -14.72 1.90
CA ALA A 119 12.85 -15.62 2.54
C ALA A 119 13.71 -14.88 3.56
N GLU A 120 14.28 -13.72 3.20
CA GLU A 120 15.07 -12.88 4.09
C GLU A 120 14.23 -12.37 5.28
N ALA A 121 12.99 -11.93 5.05
CA ALA A 121 12.08 -11.51 6.11
C ALA A 121 11.74 -12.66 7.06
N SER A 122 11.55 -13.88 6.54
CA SER A 122 11.30 -15.08 7.35
C SER A 122 12.51 -15.45 8.21
N GLN A 123 13.72 -15.36 7.65
CA GLN A 123 14.97 -15.60 8.37
C GLN A 123 15.19 -14.56 9.46
N LEU A 124 14.97 -13.28 9.16
CA LEU A 124 15.08 -12.20 10.14
C LEU A 124 14.09 -12.39 11.29
N ARG A 125 12.83 -12.75 10.99
CA ARG A 125 11.83 -13.05 12.03
C ARG A 125 12.26 -14.20 12.92
N LEU A 126 12.80 -15.28 12.35
CA LEU A 126 13.29 -16.42 13.13
C LEU A 126 14.45 -16.01 14.04
N LEU A 127 15.42 -15.27 13.50
CA LEU A 127 16.56 -14.77 14.26
C LEU A 127 16.11 -13.86 15.41
N THR A 128 15.26 -12.88 15.14
CA THR A 128 14.74 -11.96 16.17
C THR A 128 13.94 -12.70 17.24
N GLN A 129 13.19 -13.74 16.87
CA GLN A 129 12.46 -14.57 17.82
C GLN A 129 13.44 -15.34 18.73
N GLN A 130 14.49 -15.94 18.16
CA GLN A 130 15.53 -16.63 18.92
C GLN A 130 16.26 -15.69 19.87
N GLU A 131 16.72 -14.54 19.38
CA GLU A 131 17.37 -13.51 20.21
C GLU A 131 16.47 -13.02 21.34
N SER A 132 15.17 -12.86 21.07
CA SER A 132 14.20 -12.45 22.08
C SER A 132 14.00 -13.53 23.16
N GLU A 133 13.98 -14.81 22.76
CA GLU A 133 13.89 -15.94 23.69
C GLU A 133 15.15 -16.07 24.54
N GLU A 134 16.33 -15.91 23.94
CA GLU A 134 17.62 -15.90 24.65
C GLU A 134 17.70 -14.76 25.65
N MET A 135 17.33 -13.54 25.24
CA MET A 135 17.32 -12.37 26.13
C MET A 135 16.36 -12.58 27.31
N ARG A 136 15.17 -13.16 27.06
CA ARG A 136 14.21 -13.49 28.14
C ARG A 136 14.78 -14.55 29.09
N ALA A 137 15.43 -15.58 28.57
CA ALA A 137 16.04 -16.62 29.38
C ALA A 137 17.19 -16.08 30.24
N GLN A 138 18.04 -15.21 29.67
CA GLN A 138 19.11 -14.51 30.39
C GLN A 138 18.53 -13.62 31.50
N THR A 139 17.54 -12.78 31.17
CA THR A 139 16.86 -11.92 32.15
C THR A 139 16.26 -12.73 33.30
N LEU A 140 15.61 -13.86 32.99
CA LEU A 140 15.05 -14.74 34.02
C LEU A 140 16.13 -15.35 34.92
N ASN A 141 17.27 -15.75 34.35
CA ASN A 141 18.42 -16.24 35.11
C ASN A 141 18.99 -15.16 36.03
N GLU A 142 19.16 -13.94 35.54
CA GLU A 142 19.64 -12.79 36.33
C GLU A 142 18.68 -12.47 37.49
N ILE A 143 17.37 -12.41 37.22
CA ILE A 143 16.34 -12.22 38.25
C ILE A 143 16.45 -13.30 39.33
N ASN A 144 16.60 -14.56 38.93
CA ASN A 144 16.74 -15.67 39.88
C ASN A 144 18.03 -15.59 40.69
N GLN A 145 19.14 -15.18 40.07
CA GLN A 145 20.41 -14.97 40.76
C GLN A 145 20.32 -13.83 41.77
N MET A 146 19.81 -12.67 41.36
CA MET A 146 19.59 -11.52 42.25
C MET A 146 18.67 -11.89 43.41
N ARG A 147 17.58 -12.62 43.15
CA ARG A 147 16.66 -13.09 44.20
C ARG A 147 17.36 -13.99 45.21
N ARG A 148 18.19 -14.95 44.75
CA ARG A 148 18.95 -15.83 45.63
C ARG A 148 19.97 -15.06 46.46
N GLN A 149 20.63 -14.07 45.87
CA GLN A 149 21.60 -13.24 46.56
C GLN A 149 20.93 -12.39 47.64
N ALA A 150 19.83 -11.71 47.30
CA ALA A 150 19.05 -10.93 48.25
C ALA A 150 18.52 -11.81 49.41
N GLN A 151 18.07 -13.03 49.13
CA GLN A 151 17.65 -13.98 50.17
C GLN A 151 18.79 -14.34 51.13
N LYS A 152 20.01 -14.59 50.61
CA LYS A 152 21.19 -14.88 51.45
C LYS A 152 21.57 -13.69 52.31
N GLU A 153 21.59 -12.50 51.74
CA GLU A 153 21.91 -11.26 52.46
C GLU A 153 20.90 -10.99 53.57
N TRP A 154 19.61 -11.18 53.26
CA TRP A 154 18.55 -11.00 54.23
C TRP A 154 18.64 -12.00 55.38
N GLU A 155 18.92 -13.27 55.09
CA GLU A 155 19.10 -14.29 56.13
C GLU A 155 20.33 -14.00 57.00
N SER A 156 21.46 -13.57 56.40
CA SER A 156 22.65 -13.15 57.15
C SER A 156 22.37 -11.94 58.04
N LEU A 157 21.64 -10.94 57.53
CA LEU A 157 21.25 -9.77 58.31
C LEU A 157 20.34 -10.17 59.47
N ARG A 158 19.35 -11.03 59.21
CA ARG A 158 18.43 -11.54 60.23
C ARG A 158 19.19 -12.25 61.34
N GLN A 159 20.11 -13.16 61.00
CA GLN A 159 20.92 -13.87 61.99
C GLN A 159 21.75 -12.93 62.85
N ARG A 160 22.36 -11.90 62.24
CA ARG A 160 23.15 -10.89 62.96
C ARG A 160 22.29 -10.09 63.93
N VAL A 161 21.14 -9.58 63.46
CA VAL A 161 20.21 -8.82 64.29
C VAL A 161 19.68 -9.67 65.44
N THR A 162 19.31 -10.92 65.19
CA THR A 162 18.90 -11.84 66.27
C THR A 162 20.01 -12.05 67.29
N GLY A 163 21.25 -12.28 66.84
CA GLY A 163 22.40 -12.40 67.75
C GLY A 163 22.65 -11.15 68.60
N GLU A 164 22.59 -9.96 67.99
CA GLU A 164 22.73 -8.68 68.71
C GLU A 164 21.61 -8.47 69.74
N VAL A 165 20.37 -8.85 69.41
CA VAL A 165 19.24 -8.79 70.36
C VAL A 165 19.47 -9.74 71.53
N ASP A 166 19.92 -10.97 71.28
CA ASP A 166 20.22 -11.95 72.34
C ASP A 166 21.38 -11.52 73.24
N GLU A 167 22.37 -10.82 72.69
CA GLU A 167 23.47 -10.21 73.45
C GLU A 167 23.00 -9.01 74.28
N MET A 168 22.18 -8.13 73.71
CA MET A 168 21.60 -7.00 74.45
C MET A 168 20.71 -7.47 75.60
N GLN A 169 19.90 -8.51 75.40
CA GLN A 169 19.06 -9.09 76.45
C GLN A 169 19.91 -9.65 77.59
N ARG A 170 20.92 -10.46 77.28
CA ARG A 170 21.84 -10.99 78.30
C ARG A 170 22.57 -9.87 79.05
N GLY A 171 23.06 -8.87 78.35
CA GLY A 171 23.71 -7.72 78.99
C GLY A 171 22.77 -6.91 79.90
N ALA A 172 21.49 -6.79 79.54
CA ALA A 172 20.48 -6.15 80.37
C ALA A 172 20.11 -6.98 81.61
N ASP A 173 20.02 -8.31 81.47
CA ASP A 173 19.79 -9.23 82.59
C ASP A 173 20.97 -9.19 83.57
N ASP A 174 22.21 -9.32 83.08
CA ASP A 174 23.44 -9.22 83.89
C ASP A 174 23.56 -7.88 84.62
N TYR A 175 23.19 -6.78 83.94
CA TYR A 175 23.14 -5.46 84.55
C TYR A 175 22.08 -5.38 85.65
N SER A 176 20.89 -5.93 85.41
CA SER A 176 19.78 -5.95 86.37
C SER A 176 20.19 -6.73 87.63
N ASP A 177 20.77 -7.92 87.47
CA ASP A 177 21.27 -8.74 88.59
C ASP A 177 22.33 -8.01 89.39
N ARG A 178 23.27 -7.32 88.72
CA ARG A 178 24.31 -6.54 89.40
C ARG A 178 23.74 -5.38 90.20
N ILE A 179 22.78 -4.64 89.64
CA ILE A 179 22.14 -3.52 90.34
C ILE A 179 21.33 -4.03 91.53
N LEU A 180 20.56 -5.10 91.36
CA LEU A 180 19.78 -5.71 92.43
C LEU A 180 20.65 -6.27 93.55
N GLY A 181 21.75 -6.97 93.22
CA GLY A 181 22.70 -7.47 94.23
C GLY A 181 23.41 -6.36 95.01
N ASN A 182 23.74 -5.24 94.34
CA ASN A 182 24.27 -4.06 95.03
C ASN A 182 23.25 -3.44 95.99
N LEU A 183 21.99 -3.29 95.55
CA LEU A 183 20.91 -2.78 96.39
C LEU A 183 20.64 -3.70 97.60
N GLU A 184 20.63 -5.02 97.38
CA GLU A 184 20.49 -6.01 98.44
C GLU A 184 21.60 -5.85 99.50
N THR A 185 22.85 -5.76 99.06
CA THR A 185 24.00 -5.58 99.95
C THR A 185 23.86 -4.29 100.79
N GLN A 186 23.50 -3.18 100.14
CA GLN A 186 23.27 -1.90 100.82
C GLN A 186 22.15 -1.98 101.86
N LEU A 187 21.04 -2.64 101.53
CA LEU A 187 19.92 -2.84 102.44
C LEU A 187 20.30 -3.71 103.65
N ILE A 188 21.07 -4.77 103.42
CA ILE A 188 21.60 -5.63 104.49
C ILE A 188 22.47 -4.82 105.46
N ASP A 189 23.36 -3.98 104.95
CA ASP A 189 24.23 -3.17 105.80
C ASP A 189 23.44 -2.10 106.58
N MET A 190 22.46 -1.47 105.95
CA MET A 190 21.52 -0.56 106.63
C MET A 190 20.77 -1.28 107.76
N LEU A 191 20.30 -2.51 107.52
CA LEU A 191 19.63 -3.34 108.54
C LEU A 191 20.56 -3.67 109.71
N LYS A 192 21.83 -4.02 109.45
CA LYS A 192 22.82 -4.24 110.52
C LYS A 192 23.03 -3.00 111.38
N ILE A 193 23.11 -1.82 110.76
CA ILE A 193 23.26 -0.55 111.49
C ILE A 193 22.05 -0.32 112.40
N VAL A 194 20.83 -0.50 111.89
CA VAL A 194 19.60 -0.36 112.69
C VAL A 194 19.54 -1.38 113.83
N GLN A 195 19.91 -2.64 113.58
CA GLN A 195 19.96 -3.68 114.62
C GLN A 195 20.97 -3.36 115.72
N ASN A 196 22.16 -2.87 115.36
CA ASN A 196 23.17 -2.47 116.32
C ASN A 196 22.72 -1.26 117.14
N GLY A 197 22.16 -0.22 116.49
CA GLY A 197 21.60 0.95 117.19
C GLY A 197 20.46 0.58 118.15
N ARG A 198 19.64 -0.42 117.80
CA ARG A 198 18.62 -0.96 118.73
C ARG A 198 19.23 -1.68 119.93
N LYS A 199 20.37 -2.36 119.79
CA LYS A 199 21.03 -3.06 120.90
C LYS A 199 21.65 -2.08 121.91
N GLU A 200 22.09 -0.90 121.49
CA GLU A 200 22.65 0.12 122.41
C GLU A 200 21.59 0.88 123.22
N LEU A 201 20.31 0.75 122.88
CA LEU A 201 19.19 1.39 123.60
C LEU A 201 18.61 0.55 124.75
N HIS A 202 19.20 -0.63 125.02
CA HIS A 202 18.86 -1.52 126.14
C HIS A 202 20.08 -1.75 127.04
#